data_AF-A0A699ZXF3-F1
#
_entry.id   AF-A0A699ZXF3-F1
#
_cell.length_a   1.000
_cell.length_b   1.000
_cell.length_c   1.000
_cell.angle_alpha   90.00
_cell.angle_beta   90.00
_cell.angle_gamma   90.00
#
_symmetry.space_group_name_H-M   'P 1'
#
loop_
_entity.id
_entity.type
_entity.pdbx_description
1 polymer ?
#
loop_
_entity_poly.entity_id
_entity_poly.type
_entity_poly.pdbx_seq_one_letter_code
_entity_poly.pdbx_strand_id
1 'polypeptide(L)'
;MAAFVHPQASTLDRRLLPVEQMQGGGDAFTAHPHVDPATNRLLTFTYRIKPGAINPLDTETEFRFWEIDPQWNVVACKTWQMPDYGFMHDFAFTENYYILFQGPVETDQLPYLLGQTCAASTVRWKPGTPTSIYVIPRPGSQAEREGEGVRRAQLSPPLFVFHHCNAYE
;
A
#
# COMPACT_ATOMS: atom_id res chain seq x y z
N MET A 1 1.96 -20.78 -16.56
CA MET A 1 2.25 -19.65 -15.63
C MET A 1 3.74 -19.36 -15.73
N ALA A 2 4.12 -18.21 -16.28
CA ALA A 2 5.51 -17.76 -16.19
C ALA A 2 5.72 -17.30 -14.76
N ALA A 3 6.63 -17.96 -14.03
CA ALA A 3 6.93 -17.53 -12.68
C ALA A 3 7.59 -16.14 -12.75
N PHE A 4 7.15 -15.21 -11.91
CA PHE A 4 7.74 -13.88 -11.78
C PHE A 4 9.11 -14.01 -11.09
N VAL A 5 10.06 -14.56 -11.82
CA VAL A 5 11.37 -14.98 -11.29
C VAL A 5 12.39 -13.99 -11.79
N HIS A 6 13.09 -13.36 -10.84
CA HIS A 6 14.22 -12.52 -11.18
C HIS A 6 15.25 -13.38 -11.95
N PRO A 7 15.83 -12.89 -13.07
CA PRO A 7 16.71 -13.69 -13.94
C PRO A 7 17.92 -14.35 -13.24
N GLN A 8 18.24 -13.90 -12.02
CA GLN A 8 19.36 -14.38 -11.20
C GLN A 8 18.92 -15.08 -9.90
N ALA A 9 17.65 -15.50 -9.78
CA ALA A 9 17.13 -16.13 -8.56
C ALA A 9 17.80 -17.45 -8.18
N SER A 10 18.63 -18.03 -9.06
CA SER A 10 19.29 -19.32 -8.85
C SER A 10 20.47 -19.30 -7.86
N THR A 11 20.97 -18.11 -7.46
CA THR A 11 22.20 -18.00 -6.66
C THR A 11 22.02 -17.36 -5.28
N LEU A 12 20.79 -17.01 -4.86
CA LEU A 12 20.51 -16.23 -3.64
C LEU A 12 21.41 -14.98 -3.51
N ASP A 13 21.80 -14.42 -4.65
CA ASP A 13 22.65 -13.24 -4.72
C ASP A 13 21.91 -12.04 -4.10
N ARG A 14 22.59 -11.29 -3.23
CA ARG A 14 22.03 -10.18 -2.45
C ARG A 14 21.98 -8.87 -3.23
N ARG A 15 22.04 -8.92 -4.55
CA ARG A 15 21.85 -7.73 -5.38
C ARG A 15 20.43 -7.21 -5.19
N LEU A 16 20.32 -5.97 -4.73
CA LEU A 16 19.05 -5.27 -4.67
C LEU A 16 18.49 -5.15 -6.09
N LEU A 17 17.16 -5.19 -6.22
CA LEU A 17 16.50 -4.73 -7.44
C LEU A 17 17.04 -3.33 -7.78
N PRO A 18 17.13 -2.93 -9.06
CA PRO A 18 17.58 -1.59 -9.42
C PRO A 18 16.66 -0.55 -8.77
N VAL A 19 17.06 -0.07 -7.58
CA VAL A 19 16.32 0.93 -6.77
C VAL A 19 16.13 2.21 -7.60
N GLU A 20 17.03 2.42 -8.57
CA GLU A 20 17.03 3.48 -9.56
C GLU A 20 15.76 3.52 -10.44
N GLN A 21 15.09 2.36 -10.66
CA GLN A 21 13.84 2.29 -11.44
C GLN A 21 12.58 2.52 -10.58
N MET A 22 12.68 2.37 -9.26
CA MET A 22 11.60 2.58 -8.30
C MET A 22 11.86 3.83 -7.46
N GLN A 23 12.14 4.94 -8.14
CA GLN A 23 12.47 6.24 -7.54
C GLN A 23 11.51 6.60 -6.40
N GLY A 24 12.01 6.42 -5.17
CA GLY A 24 11.32 6.70 -3.93
C GLY A 24 12.31 6.59 -2.78
N GLY A 25 13.42 7.33 -2.84
CA GLY A 25 14.34 7.42 -1.71
C GLY A 25 13.57 7.85 -0.46
N GLY A 26 13.47 6.95 0.52
CA GLY A 26 12.73 7.16 1.77
C GLY A 26 11.29 6.60 1.80
N ASP A 27 10.79 6.01 0.71
CA ASP A 27 9.47 5.38 0.67
C ASP A 27 9.54 3.90 1.11
N ALA A 28 8.57 3.44 1.89
CA ALA A 28 8.47 2.03 2.29
C ALA A 28 7.83 1.22 1.16
N PHE A 29 8.46 0.11 0.75
CA PHE A 29 7.94 -0.81 -0.27
C PHE A 29 7.18 -1.96 0.40
N THR A 30 6.02 -2.35 -0.14
CA THR A 30 5.23 -3.44 0.45
C THR A 30 5.96 -4.79 0.43
N ALA A 31 5.80 -5.55 1.51
CA ALA A 31 6.26 -6.93 1.59
C ALA A 31 5.25 -7.94 1.02
N HIS A 32 4.05 -7.48 0.61
CA HIS A 32 2.97 -8.32 0.09
C HIS A 32 2.61 -7.96 -1.35
N PRO A 33 3.51 -8.18 -2.32
CA PRO A 33 3.13 -8.01 -3.71
C PRO A 33 2.22 -9.16 -4.17
N HIS A 34 1.35 -8.87 -5.14
CA HIS A 34 0.50 -9.88 -5.78
C HIS A 34 0.88 -10.05 -7.25
N VAL A 35 0.67 -11.25 -7.79
CA VAL A 35 0.75 -11.47 -9.25
C VAL A 35 -0.67 -11.55 -9.79
N ASP A 36 -1.01 -10.66 -10.71
CA ASP A 36 -2.29 -10.71 -11.44
C ASP A 36 -2.19 -11.78 -12.55
N PRO A 37 -2.97 -12.87 -12.47
CA PRO A 37 -2.89 -13.96 -13.44
C PRO A 37 -3.44 -13.57 -14.83
N ALA A 38 -4.32 -12.56 -14.92
CA ALA A 38 -4.90 -12.15 -16.19
C ALA A 38 -3.93 -11.33 -17.03
N THR A 39 -3.15 -10.45 -16.38
CA THR A 39 -2.17 -9.57 -17.04
C THR A 39 -0.73 -10.09 -16.94
N ASN A 40 -0.50 -11.09 -16.08
CA ASN A 40 0.82 -11.60 -15.70
C ASN A 40 1.75 -10.46 -15.21
N ARG A 41 1.21 -9.55 -14.41
CA ARG A 41 1.92 -8.40 -13.82
C ARG A 41 2.11 -8.59 -12.33
N LEU A 42 3.21 -8.06 -11.79
CA LEU A 42 3.42 -7.91 -10.36
C LEU A 42 2.82 -6.58 -9.91
N LEU A 43 1.86 -6.67 -9.00
CA LEU A 43 1.16 -5.55 -8.38
C LEU A 43 1.81 -5.30 -7.03
N THR A 44 2.20 -4.07 -6.79
CA THR A 44 2.88 -3.67 -5.56
C THR A 44 2.58 -2.21 -5.24
N PHE A 45 2.93 -1.76 -4.04
CA PHE A 45 2.85 -0.35 -3.70
C PHE A 45 4.04 0.10 -2.85
N THR A 46 4.33 1.39 -2.94
CA THR A 46 5.08 2.10 -1.91
C THR A 46 4.15 3.01 -1.13
N TYR A 47 4.51 3.30 0.11
CA TYR A 47 3.82 4.33 0.87
C TYR A 47 4.79 5.17 1.69
N ARG A 48 4.38 6.42 1.92
CA ARG A 48 5.11 7.40 2.70
C ARG A 48 4.16 8.17 3.59
N ILE A 49 4.48 8.21 4.87
CA ILE A 49 3.78 9.00 5.87
C ILE A 49 4.49 10.35 5.97
N LYS A 50 3.73 11.43 5.81
CA LYS A 50 4.21 12.81 5.82
C LYS A 50 3.38 13.67 6.78
N PRO A 51 3.90 14.80 7.27
CA PRO A 51 3.07 15.80 7.95
C PRO A 51 1.89 16.23 7.07
N GLY A 52 0.75 16.49 7.69
CA GLY A 52 -0.45 16.96 6.99
C GLY A 52 -0.21 18.27 6.26
N ALA A 53 -0.81 18.42 5.09
CA ALA A 53 -0.64 19.60 4.23
C ALA A 53 -1.30 20.85 4.83
N ILE A 54 -2.39 20.66 5.58
CA ILE A 54 -3.15 21.76 6.22
C ILE A 54 -2.64 22.02 7.64
N ASN A 55 -2.39 20.96 8.40
CA ASN A 55 -1.90 21.03 9.77
C ASN A 55 -0.69 20.10 9.91
N PRO A 56 0.53 20.64 10.13
CA PRO A 56 1.74 19.83 10.26
C PRO A 56 1.75 18.86 11.46
N LEU A 57 0.82 19.02 12.41
CA LEU A 57 0.64 18.08 13.51
C LEU A 57 -0.20 16.85 13.12
N ASP A 58 -0.98 16.96 12.04
CA ASP A 58 -1.68 15.82 11.46
C ASP A 58 -0.74 15.00 10.56
N THR A 59 -1.22 13.84 10.13
CA THR A 59 -0.48 12.97 9.22
C THR A 59 -1.28 12.72 7.95
N GLU A 60 -0.56 12.65 6.83
CA GLU A 60 -1.08 12.21 5.55
C GLU A 60 -0.24 11.05 5.05
N THR A 61 -0.85 10.15 4.30
CA THR A 61 -0.15 9.03 3.70
C THR A 61 -0.31 9.04 2.20
N GLU A 62 0.81 9.06 1.50
CA GLU A 62 0.86 8.92 0.06
C GLU A 62 1.11 7.45 -0.29
N PHE A 63 0.22 6.86 -1.08
CA PHE A 63 0.41 5.55 -1.69
C PHE A 63 0.77 5.73 -3.17
N ARG A 64 1.71 4.91 -3.65
CA ARG A 64 2.00 4.77 -5.08
C ARG A 64 1.90 3.29 -5.42
N PHE A 65 0.88 2.94 -6.20
CA PHE A 65 0.70 1.60 -6.73
C PHE A 65 1.45 1.44 -8.03
N TRP A 66 2.07 0.29 -8.22
CA TRP A 66 2.91 -0.03 -9.36
C TRP A 66 2.47 -1.37 -9.95
N GLU A 67 2.33 -1.43 -11.27
CA GLU A 67 2.24 -2.68 -12.00
C GLU A 67 3.49 -2.88 -12.83
N ILE A 68 4.11 -4.05 -12.69
CA ILE A 68 5.39 -4.40 -13.30
C ILE A 68 5.16 -5.60 -14.22
N ASP A 69 5.70 -5.55 -15.44
CA ASP A 69 5.61 -6.68 -16.39
C ASP A 69 6.70 -7.75 -16.11
N PRO A 70 6.61 -8.94 -16.72
CA PRO A 70 7.61 -10.00 -16.52
C PRO A 70 9.03 -9.64 -16.98
N GLN A 71 9.18 -8.57 -17.76
CA GLN A 71 10.46 -8.01 -18.19
C GLN A 71 11.01 -6.99 -17.19
N TRP A 72 10.34 -6.81 -16.03
CA TRP A 72 10.68 -5.88 -14.96
C TRP A 72 10.50 -4.40 -15.33
N ASN A 73 9.68 -4.09 -16.33
CA ASN A 73 9.31 -2.71 -16.64
C ASN A 73 8.10 -2.28 -15.82
N VAL A 74 8.13 -1.06 -15.30
CA VAL A 74 6.94 -0.41 -14.74
C VAL A 74 6.00 -0.04 -15.90
N VAL A 75 4.86 -0.73 -15.99
CA VAL A 75 3.88 -0.54 -17.07
C VAL A 75 2.67 0.28 -16.63
N ALA A 76 2.44 0.43 -15.33
CA ALA A 76 1.45 1.34 -14.78
C ALA A 76 1.87 1.87 -13.40
N CYS A 77 1.48 3.11 -13.09
CA CYS A 77 1.70 3.75 -11.80
C CYS A 77 0.48 4.60 -11.44
N LYS A 78 0.01 4.50 -10.20
CA LYS A 78 -1.09 5.33 -9.68
C LYS A 78 -0.76 5.85 -8.29
N THR A 79 -0.84 7.16 -8.11
CA THR A 79 -0.67 7.80 -6.79
C THR A 79 -2.04 8.09 -6.18
N TRP A 80 -2.18 7.81 -4.89
CA TRP A 80 -3.36 8.16 -4.10
C TRP A 80 -2.96 8.74 -2.75
N GLN A 81 -3.64 9.81 -2.33
CA GLN A 81 -3.42 10.46 -1.04
C GLN A 81 -4.53 10.04 -0.09
N MET A 82 -4.13 9.50 1.06
CA MET A 82 -5.01 9.20 2.17
C MET A 82 -4.85 10.31 3.24
N PRO A 83 -5.93 10.98 3.65
CA PRO A 83 -5.89 11.78 4.87
C PRO A 83 -5.80 10.79 6.04
N ASP A 84 -4.88 11.02 6.99
CA ASP A 84 -4.57 10.18 8.16
C ASP A 84 -3.32 9.30 8.04
N TYR A 85 -2.91 8.80 9.21
CA TYR A 85 -1.81 7.86 9.42
C TYR A 85 -2.13 6.49 8.80
N GLY A 86 -1.41 6.13 7.74
CA GLY A 86 -1.55 4.88 7.02
C GLY A 86 -0.74 3.77 7.64
N PHE A 87 -1.42 2.86 8.34
CA PHE A 87 -0.84 1.62 8.83
C PHE A 87 -1.43 0.45 8.03
N MET A 88 -0.99 0.33 6.79
CA MET A 88 -1.47 -0.68 5.83
C MET A 88 -0.39 -1.72 5.63
N HIS A 89 -0.57 -2.89 6.24
CA HIS A 89 0.38 -3.99 6.13
C HIS A 89 0.28 -4.71 4.78
N ASP A 90 -0.95 -4.87 4.30
CA ASP A 90 -1.28 -5.66 3.11
C ASP A 90 -2.35 -4.93 2.27
N PHE A 91 -2.59 -5.43 1.06
CA PHE A 91 -3.67 -4.99 0.20
C PHE A 91 -4.34 -6.19 -0.48
N ALA A 92 -5.48 -5.96 -1.11
CA ALA A 92 -6.04 -6.91 -2.05
C ALA A 92 -6.27 -6.21 -3.38
N PHE A 93 -6.53 -6.97 -4.42
CA PHE A 93 -6.88 -6.43 -5.72
C PHE A 93 -7.97 -7.27 -6.39
N THR A 94 -8.66 -6.64 -7.32
CA THR A 94 -9.64 -7.25 -8.22
C THR A 94 -9.29 -6.86 -9.66
N GLU A 95 -10.11 -7.25 -10.63
CA GLU A 95 -9.92 -6.80 -12.01
C GLU A 95 -9.87 -5.27 -12.10
N ASN A 96 -10.73 -4.58 -11.34
CA ASN A 96 -10.86 -3.13 -11.46
C ASN A 96 -10.29 -2.30 -10.30
N TYR A 97 -9.98 -2.87 -9.13
CA TYR A 97 -9.62 -2.07 -7.96
C TYR A 97 -8.43 -2.62 -7.16
N TYR A 98 -7.70 -1.69 -6.54
CA TYR A 98 -6.92 -1.96 -5.34
C TYR A 98 -7.80 -1.75 -4.12
N ILE A 99 -7.66 -2.61 -3.11
CA ILE A 99 -8.45 -2.59 -1.89
C ILE A 99 -7.51 -2.51 -0.68
N LEU A 100 -7.79 -1.53 0.17
CA LEU A 100 -6.95 -1.13 1.28
C LEU A 100 -7.79 -1.07 2.57
N PHE A 101 -7.35 -1.72 3.64
CA PHE A 101 -8.06 -1.76 4.94
C PHE A 101 -7.33 -0.98 6.03
N GLN A 102 -7.83 0.21 6.36
CA GLN A 102 -7.27 1.06 7.41
C GLN A 102 -7.93 0.71 8.74
N GLY A 103 -7.18 0.02 9.60
CA GLY A 103 -7.56 -0.23 10.98
C GLY A 103 -7.62 1.06 11.79
N PRO A 104 -8.31 1.05 12.94
CA PRO A 104 -8.45 2.22 13.80
C PRO A 104 -7.21 2.37 14.69
N VAL A 105 -6.12 2.84 14.10
CA VAL A 105 -4.87 3.09 14.81
C VAL A 105 -4.39 4.51 14.63
N GLU A 106 -3.63 4.95 15.62
CA GLU A 106 -2.88 6.20 15.62
C GLU A 106 -1.49 5.96 16.17
N THR A 107 -0.64 6.96 16.07
CA THR A 107 0.72 6.89 16.57
C THR A 107 1.09 8.17 17.29
N ASP A 108 1.84 8.05 18.40
CA ASP A 108 2.54 9.16 19.04
C ASP A 108 4.04 8.96 18.91
N GLN A 109 4.66 9.68 17.99
CA GLN A 109 6.07 9.49 17.64
C GLN A 109 7.03 10.07 18.69
N LEU A 110 6.55 10.85 19.67
CA LEU A 110 7.42 11.56 20.60
C LEU A 110 8.28 10.61 21.47
N PRO A 111 7.74 9.53 22.08
CA PRO A 111 8.55 8.58 22.83
C PRO A 111 9.63 7.88 21.99
N TYR A 112 9.38 7.65 20.70
CA TYR A 112 10.38 7.10 19.78
C TYR A 112 11.50 8.11 19.50
N LEU A 113 11.14 9.36 19.22
CA LEU A 113 12.11 10.45 18.98
C LEU A 113 12.98 10.73 20.21
N LEU A 114 12.43 10.56 21.41
CA LEU A 114 13.16 10.68 22.68
C LEU A 114 13.99 9.43 23.04
N GLY A 115 13.97 8.39 22.20
CA GLY A 115 14.71 7.14 22.43
C GLY A 115 14.18 6.29 23.59
N GLN A 116 12.93 6.53 24.02
CA GLN A 116 12.31 5.83 25.16
C GLN A 116 11.68 4.49 24.75
N THR A 117 11.28 4.37 23.49
CA THR A 117 10.66 3.17 22.93
C THR A 117 11.01 3.00 21.46
N CYS A 118 10.76 1.82 20.89
CA CYS A 118 10.86 1.61 19.45
C CYS A 118 9.63 2.16 18.71
N ALA A 119 9.79 2.46 17.42
CA ALA A 119 8.74 3.05 16.59
C ALA A 119 7.45 2.19 16.51
N ALA A 120 7.56 0.86 16.55
CA ALA A 120 6.37 0.00 16.50
C ALA A 120 5.48 0.15 17.75
N SER A 121 6.10 0.34 18.92
CA SER A 121 5.39 0.48 20.19
C SER A 121 4.66 1.82 20.35
N THR A 122 4.85 2.76 19.43
CA THR A 122 4.09 4.02 19.43
C THR A 122 2.72 3.90 18.76
N VAL A 123 2.49 2.82 18.01
CA VAL A 123 1.22 2.53 17.35
C VAL A 123 0.24 1.98 18.38
N ARG A 124 -0.93 2.59 18.47
CA ARG A 124 -1.99 2.20 19.42
C ARG A 124 -3.34 2.23 18.77
N TRP A 125 -4.27 1.46 19.35
CA TRP A 125 -5.67 1.50 18.96
C TRP A 125 -6.27 2.88 19.24
N LYS A 126 -7.09 3.38 18.30
CA LYS A 126 -7.82 4.66 18.38
C LYS A 126 -9.31 4.38 18.63
N PRO A 127 -9.79 4.47 19.88
CA PRO A 127 -11.19 4.21 20.20
C PRO A 127 -12.15 5.11 19.42
N GLY A 128 -13.34 4.58 19.08
CA GLY A 128 -14.38 5.34 18.36
C GLY A 128 -14.12 5.56 16.87
N THR A 129 -13.00 5.08 16.33
CA THR A 129 -12.70 5.14 14.89
C THR A 129 -13.14 3.83 14.22
N PRO A 130 -13.88 3.87 13.09
CA PRO A 130 -14.24 2.67 12.34
C PRO A 130 -13.07 2.20 11.48
N THR A 131 -13.05 0.92 11.10
CA THR A 131 -12.16 0.45 10.04
C THR A 131 -12.66 0.99 8.71
N SER A 132 -11.76 1.58 7.92
CA SER A 132 -12.10 2.10 6.60
C SER A 132 -11.59 1.17 5.50
N ILE A 133 -12.45 0.85 4.55
CA ILE A 133 -12.08 0.12 3.34
C ILE A 133 -12.02 1.14 2.21
N TYR A 134 -10.86 1.29 1.59
CA TYR A 134 -10.66 2.11 0.42
C TYR A 134 -10.65 1.22 -0.82
N VAL A 135 -11.49 1.57 -1.79
CA VAL A 135 -11.61 0.89 -3.08
C VAL A 135 -11.15 1.87 -4.16
N ILE A 136 -10.00 1.59 -4.75
CA ILE A 136 -9.24 2.52 -5.59
C ILE A 136 -9.17 1.95 -7.01
N PRO A 137 -9.73 2.60 -8.02
CA PRO A 137 -9.68 2.10 -9.40
C PRO A 137 -8.25 1.88 -9.87
N ARG A 138 -7.98 0.71 -10.47
CA ARG A 138 -6.67 0.35 -11.02
C ARG A 138 -6.38 1.14 -12.30
N PRO A 139 -5.09 1.46 -12.56
CA PRO A 139 -4.72 2.13 -13.80
C PRO A 139 -5.07 1.28 -15.02
N GLY A 140 -5.77 1.85 -15.99
CA GLY A 140 -6.21 1.17 -17.21
C GLY A 140 -7.34 0.13 -17.01
N SER A 141 -7.98 0.08 -15.84
CA SER A 141 -9.17 -0.76 -15.60
C SER A 141 -10.43 -0.19 -16.26
N GLN A 142 -11.53 -0.96 -16.27
CA GLN A 142 -12.83 -0.43 -16.71
C GLN A 142 -13.30 0.67 -15.76
N ALA A 143 -13.20 0.47 -14.46
CA ALA A 143 -13.60 1.47 -13.46
C ALA A 143 -12.87 2.82 -13.65
N GLU A 144 -11.57 2.80 -13.98
CA GLU A 144 -10.85 4.05 -14.28
C GLU A 144 -11.30 4.68 -15.61
N ARG A 145 -11.53 3.88 -16.66
CA ARG A 145 -12.04 4.38 -17.95
C ARG A 145 -13.42 5.01 -17.84
N GLU A 146 -14.25 4.51 -16.93
CA GLU A 146 -15.58 5.06 -16.62
C GLU A 146 -15.50 6.28 -15.69
N GLY A 147 -14.30 6.66 -15.24
CA GLY A 147 -14.09 7.85 -14.41
C GLY A 147 -14.50 7.65 -12.95
N GLU A 148 -14.53 6.41 -12.46
CA GLU A 148 -14.82 6.18 -11.04
C GLU A 148 -13.77 6.83 -10.13
N GLY A 149 -14.25 7.38 -9.02
CA GLY A 149 -13.40 7.88 -7.94
C GLY A 149 -13.08 6.80 -6.91
N VAL A 150 -12.18 7.13 -5.98
CA VAL A 150 -11.94 6.28 -4.81
C VAL A 150 -13.20 6.24 -3.94
N ARG A 151 -13.65 5.03 -3.59
CA ARG A 151 -14.77 4.81 -2.69
C ARG A 151 -14.26 4.43 -1.31
N ARG A 152 -14.98 4.87 -0.27
CA ARG A 152 -14.69 4.52 1.13
C ARG A 152 -15.92 3.86 1.74
N ALA A 153 -15.75 2.65 2.27
CA ALA A 153 -16.71 2.00 3.14
C ALA A 153 -16.19 1.97 4.58
N GLN A 154 -17.07 1.85 5.56
CA GLN A 154 -16.71 1.75 6.97
C GLN A 154 -17.30 0.48 7.58
N LEU A 155 -16.52 -0.20 8.42
CA LEU A 155 -16.97 -1.37 9.16
C LEU A 155 -17.29 -0.99 10.61
N SER A 156 -18.37 -1.58 11.11
CA SER A 156 -18.77 -1.57 12.51
C SER A 156 -19.27 -2.98 12.89
N PRO A 157 -18.71 -3.63 13.92
CA PRO A 157 -17.66 -3.12 14.82
C PRO A 157 -16.30 -2.95 14.11
N PRO A 158 -15.41 -2.09 14.65
CA PRO A 158 -14.07 -1.91 14.10
C PRO A 158 -13.21 -3.17 14.23
N LEU A 159 -12.38 -3.40 13.21
CA LEU A 159 -11.49 -4.55 13.08
C LEU A 159 -10.05 -4.10 12.77
N PHE A 160 -9.09 -4.88 13.26
CA PHE A 160 -7.71 -4.80 12.81
C PHE A 160 -7.46 -5.88 11.76
N VAL A 161 -7.07 -5.49 10.54
CA VAL A 161 -6.81 -6.43 9.45
C VAL A 161 -5.33 -6.38 9.10
N PHE A 162 -4.66 -7.53 9.16
CA PHE A 162 -3.27 -7.66 8.76
C PHE A 162 -3.14 -8.24 7.35
N HIS A 163 -3.77 -9.38 7.09
CA HIS A 163 -3.60 -10.10 5.82
C HIS A 163 -4.94 -10.31 5.12
N HIS A 164 -4.91 -10.26 3.79
CA HIS A 164 -6.02 -10.60 2.93
C HIS A 164 -5.79 -11.95 2.28
N CYS A 165 -6.83 -12.79 2.23
CA CYS A 165 -6.74 -14.06 1.52
C CYS A 165 -6.82 -13.84 0.00
N ASN A 166 -7.84 -13.09 -0.45
CA ASN A 166 -8.07 -12.70 -1.84
C ASN A 166 -9.18 -11.63 -1.92
N ALA A 167 -9.40 -11.05 -3.11
CA ALA A 167 -10.61 -10.30 -3.46
C ALA A 167 -11.04 -10.63 -4.90
N TYR A 168 -12.32 -10.42 -5.22
CA TYR A 168 -12.89 -10.61 -6.57
C TYR A 168 -14.11 -9.70 -6.78
N GLU A 169 -14.52 -9.58 -8.04
CA GLU A 169 -15.74 -8.90 -8.51
C GLU A 169 -16.68 -9.90 -9.18
#